data_AF-L9YSZ9-F1
#
_entry.id   AF-L9YSZ9-F1
#
_cell.length_a   1.000
_cell.length_b   1.000
_cell.length_c   1.000
_cell.angle_alpha   90.00
_cell.angle_beta   90.00
_cell.angle_gamma   90.00
#
_symmetry.space_group_name_H-M   'P 1'
#
loop_
_entity.id
_entity.type
_entity.pdbx_description
1 polymer ?
#
loop_
_entity_poly.entity_id
_entity_poly.type
_entity_poly.pdbx_seq_one_letter_code
_entity_poly.pdbx_strand_id
1 'polypeptide(L)'
;MDGTQDRFNGNTRVLHQRAVRIPLPDRDAERVFHENMMNVAVARERKADLLADPTVSVLDAYEVQLEHIAESFERRLRRTVGDDYEEVAMAYNRGERDDKIGALAAYYFEGVWRAQQQATITDMLYAPLILRYPDSFTTNIRFASGYTTTKSVRYESPAHCSEELDDEHTETYYEESLYSQKQAADYLRESAAIIREEFPDPDETSFEERKYGGIVSANGRRGSVFSAMLERVEPDPDRFAESISEPTLVEAGPEARRTERTFRLESEVIH
;
A
#
# COMPACT_ATOMS: atom_id res chain seq x y z
N MET A 1 -31.83 -23.89 4.02
CA MET A 1 -31.25 -22.60 3.57
C MET A 1 -29.83 -22.61 4.03
N ASP A 2 -28.95 -23.15 3.19
CA ASP A 2 -27.53 -23.31 3.47
C ASP A 2 -26.84 -22.25 2.62
N GLY A 3 -26.48 -21.14 3.26
CA GLY A 3 -25.86 -20.00 2.61
C GLY A 3 -24.39 -20.27 2.43
N THR A 4 -24.02 -20.92 1.32
CA THR A 4 -22.64 -20.98 0.87
C THR A 4 -22.24 -19.56 0.45
N GLN A 5 -21.72 -18.77 1.40
CA GLN A 5 -21.02 -17.53 1.09
C GLN A 5 -19.80 -17.93 0.25
N ASP A 6 -19.89 -17.67 -1.05
CA ASP A 6 -18.85 -17.98 -2.02
C ASP A 6 -17.61 -17.16 -1.64
N ARG A 7 -16.65 -17.82 -0.98
CA ARG A 7 -15.47 -17.17 -0.42
C ARG A 7 -14.62 -16.69 -1.59
N PHE A 8 -14.33 -15.39 -1.64
CA PHE A 8 -13.46 -14.81 -2.65
C PHE A 8 -12.08 -15.49 -2.62
N ASN A 9 -11.80 -16.31 -3.63
CA ASN A 9 -10.50 -16.89 -3.89
C ASN A 9 -9.81 -15.98 -4.91
N GLY A 10 -9.09 -14.98 -4.42
CA GLY A 10 -8.57 -13.87 -5.23
C GLY A 10 -7.80 -14.29 -6.49
N ASN A 11 -7.88 -13.45 -7.54
CA ASN A 11 -7.21 -13.68 -8.82
C ASN A 11 -5.97 -12.80 -8.92
N THR A 12 -4.81 -13.36 -8.52
CA THR A 12 -3.50 -12.66 -8.54
C THR A 12 -3.13 -12.10 -9.92
N ARG A 13 -3.71 -12.62 -11.00
CA ARG A 13 -3.46 -12.14 -12.37
C ARG A 13 -3.95 -10.72 -12.61
N VAL A 14 -4.98 -10.26 -11.88
CA VAL A 14 -5.52 -8.91 -12.06
C VAL A 14 -4.53 -7.85 -11.57
N LEU A 15 -3.77 -8.14 -10.51
CA LEU A 15 -2.74 -7.25 -9.97
C LEU A 15 -1.39 -7.40 -10.69
N HIS A 16 -1.06 -8.61 -11.13
CA HIS A 16 0.25 -8.94 -11.65
C HIS A 16 0.63 -8.05 -12.85
N GLN A 17 1.71 -7.27 -12.68
CA GLN A 17 2.24 -6.35 -13.69
C GLN A 17 1.22 -5.34 -14.24
N ARG A 18 0.23 -4.96 -13.42
CA ARG A 18 -0.78 -3.95 -13.76
C ARG A 18 -0.72 -2.75 -12.82
N ALA A 19 -1.12 -1.60 -13.33
CA ALA A 19 -1.31 -0.38 -12.54
C ALA A 19 -2.63 0.29 -12.96
N VAL A 20 -3.23 1.05 -12.07
CA VAL A 20 -4.33 1.94 -12.44
C VAL A 20 -3.76 3.33 -12.68
N ARG A 21 -3.95 3.88 -13.88
CA ARG A 21 -3.66 5.27 -14.22
C ARG A 21 -4.94 6.10 -13.99
N ILE A 22 -4.84 7.18 -13.25
CA ILE A 22 -5.97 8.05 -12.87
C ILE A 22 -5.69 9.45 -13.39
N PRO A 23 -6.67 10.08 -14.06
CA PRO A 23 -6.50 11.41 -14.61
C PRO A 23 -6.44 12.48 -13.50
N LEU A 24 -5.66 13.52 -13.74
CA LEU A 24 -5.63 14.78 -13.01
C LEU A 24 -5.99 15.90 -14.00
N PRO A 25 -7.26 15.97 -14.44
CA PRO A 25 -7.67 16.84 -15.54
C PRO A 25 -7.60 18.34 -15.20
N ASP A 26 -7.65 18.67 -13.91
CA ASP A 26 -7.70 20.03 -13.42
C ASP A 26 -7.10 20.13 -12.01
N ARG A 27 -7.05 21.37 -11.52
CA ARG A 27 -6.46 21.71 -10.23
C ARG A 27 -7.23 21.13 -9.04
N ASP A 28 -8.54 20.91 -9.17
CA ASP A 28 -9.33 20.30 -8.10
C ASP A 28 -9.02 18.81 -7.98
N ALA A 29 -8.84 18.12 -9.09
CA ALA A 29 -8.34 16.74 -9.09
C ALA A 29 -6.93 16.65 -8.50
N GLU A 30 -6.05 17.60 -8.80
CA GLU A 30 -4.72 17.68 -8.17
C GLU A 30 -4.80 17.88 -6.64
N ARG A 31 -5.71 18.73 -6.15
CA ARG A 31 -5.94 18.95 -4.70
C ARG A 31 -6.40 17.66 -4.03
N VAL A 32 -7.40 16.99 -4.60
CA VAL A 32 -7.90 15.71 -4.06
C VAL A 32 -6.79 14.66 -4.02
N PHE A 33 -5.91 14.63 -5.02
CA PHE A 33 -4.75 13.74 -4.99
C PHE A 33 -3.75 14.13 -3.90
N HIS A 34 -3.41 15.41 -3.76
CA HIS A 34 -2.54 15.90 -2.70
C HIS A 34 -3.11 15.57 -1.30
N GLU A 35 -4.38 15.86 -1.04
CA GLU A 35 -5.06 15.55 0.21
C GLU A 35 -5.00 14.04 0.54
N ASN A 36 -5.21 13.19 -0.47
CA ASN A 36 -5.07 11.74 -0.30
C ASN A 36 -3.63 11.37 0.11
N MET A 37 -2.61 11.97 -0.50
CA MET A 37 -1.22 11.70 -0.13
C MET A 37 -0.87 12.25 1.26
N MET A 38 -1.44 13.40 1.66
CA MET A 38 -1.29 13.93 3.03
C MET A 38 -1.94 12.99 4.05
N ASN A 39 -3.09 12.42 3.75
CA ASN A 39 -3.74 11.42 4.61
C ASN A 39 -2.85 10.17 4.78
N VAL A 40 -2.18 9.70 3.71
CA VAL A 40 -1.22 8.60 3.81
C VAL A 40 -0.03 8.97 4.70
N ALA A 41 0.49 10.20 4.61
CA ALA A 41 1.56 10.69 5.47
C ALA A 41 1.13 10.74 6.95
N VAL A 42 -0.05 11.30 7.23
CA VAL A 42 -0.63 11.37 8.59
C VAL A 42 -0.89 9.98 9.16
N ALA A 43 -1.41 9.04 8.36
CA ALA A 43 -1.61 7.66 8.81
C ALA A 43 -0.29 6.99 9.21
N ARG A 44 0.80 7.31 8.51
CA ARG A 44 2.15 6.82 8.83
C ARG A 44 2.69 7.40 10.14
N GLU A 45 2.49 8.70 10.38
CA GLU A 45 2.84 9.35 11.65
C GLU A 45 2.01 8.82 12.82
N ARG A 46 0.71 8.64 12.62
CA ARG A 46 -0.17 8.03 13.62
C ARG A 46 0.32 6.62 13.99
N LYS A 47 0.74 5.81 13.01
CA LYS A 47 1.36 4.51 13.28
C LYS A 47 2.68 4.65 14.05
N ALA A 48 3.50 5.65 13.75
CA ALA A 48 4.71 5.92 14.52
C ALA A 48 4.40 6.24 15.98
N ASP A 49 3.40 7.09 16.24
CA ASP A 49 3.00 7.45 17.60
C ASP A 49 2.48 6.23 18.38
N LEU A 50 1.69 5.37 17.72
CA LEU A 50 1.22 4.11 18.32
C LEU A 50 2.37 3.12 18.59
N LEU A 51 3.37 3.01 17.71
CA LEU A 51 4.54 2.16 17.93
C LEU A 51 5.46 2.68 19.04
N ALA A 52 5.47 3.99 19.29
CA ALA A 52 6.26 4.57 20.36
C ALA A 52 5.61 4.42 21.74
N ASP A 53 4.31 4.13 21.80
CA ASP A 53 3.55 3.94 23.03
C ASP A 53 3.67 2.49 23.52
N PRO A 54 4.37 2.22 24.64
CA PRO A 54 4.55 0.86 25.14
C PRO A 54 3.25 0.22 25.67
N THR A 55 2.17 0.98 25.80
CA THR A 55 0.85 0.48 26.22
C THR A 55 -0.01 0.00 25.06
N VAL A 56 0.39 0.31 23.82
CA VAL A 56 -0.31 -0.07 22.60
C VAL A 56 0.34 -1.30 21.99
N SER A 57 -0.46 -2.25 21.51
CA SER A 57 0.11 -3.42 20.84
C SER A 57 0.53 -3.06 19.41
N VAL A 58 1.58 -3.72 18.92
CA VAL A 58 1.99 -3.59 17.51
C VAL A 58 0.87 -3.99 16.55
N LEU A 59 -0.04 -4.90 16.97
CA LEU A 59 -1.20 -5.28 16.18
C LEU A 59 -2.14 -4.09 15.98
N ASP A 60 -2.49 -3.39 17.05
CA ASP A 60 -3.37 -2.22 16.99
C ASP A 60 -2.77 -1.12 16.09
N ALA A 61 -1.47 -0.87 16.23
CA ALA A 61 -0.73 0.06 15.38
C ALA A 61 -0.77 -0.34 13.89
N TYR A 62 -0.81 -1.64 13.60
CA TYR A 62 -0.87 -2.20 12.26
C TYR A 62 -2.30 -2.15 11.68
N GLU A 63 -3.30 -2.48 12.48
CA GLU A 63 -4.72 -2.47 12.09
C GLU A 63 -5.18 -1.06 11.69
N VAL A 64 -4.81 -0.04 12.47
CA VAL A 64 -5.13 1.37 12.14
C VAL A 64 -4.60 1.78 10.76
N GLN A 65 -3.43 1.29 10.36
CA GLN A 65 -2.89 1.57 9.02
C GLN A 65 -3.69 0.85 7.93
N LEU A 66 -4.09 -0.40 8.17
CA LEU A 66 -4.87 -1.19 7.22
C LEU A 66 -6.27 -0.65 7.01
N GLU A 67 -6.96 -0.22 8.09
CA GLU A 67 -8.26 0.44 8.01
C GLU A 67 -8.20 1.66 7.10
N HIS A 68 -7.16 2.48 7.25
CA HIS A 68 -6.97 3.66 6.39
C HIS A 68 -6.75 3.30 4.92
N ILE A 69 -5.97 2.25 4.64
CA ILE A 69 -5.78 1.75 3.28
C ILE A 69 -7.12 1.24 2.72
N ALA A 70 -7.84 0.40 3.46
CA ALA A 70 -9.12 -0.14 3.03
C ALA A 70 -10.13 0.97 2.73
N GLU A 71 -10.28 1.96 3.62
CA GLU A 71 -11.17 3.10 3.41
C GLU A 71 -10.83 3.91 2.15
N SER A 72 -9.54 4.19 1.90
CA SER A 72 -9.11 4.95 0.72
C SER A 72 -9.50 4.25 -0.58
N PHE A 73 -9.34 2.92 -0.60
CA PHE A 73 -9.68 2.08 -1.74
C PHE A 73 -11.19 1.93 -1.92
N GLU A 74 -11.95 1.69 -0.85
CA GLU A 74 -13.42 1.63 -0.89
C GLU A 74 -14.02 2.94 -1.37
N ARG A 75 -13.54 4.09 -0.87
CA ARG A 75 -13.99 5.41 -1.33
C ARG A 75 -13.75 5.58 -2.83
N ARG A 76 -12.62 5.07 -3.36
CA ARG A 76 -12.34 5.10 -4.79
C ARG A 76 -13.24 4.16 -5.57
N LEU A 77 -13.42 2.94 -5.10
CA LEU A 77 -14.33 1.95 -5.70
C LEU A 77 -15.75 2.49 -5.81
N ARG A 78 -16.31 3.04 -4.73
CA ARG A 78 -17.65 3.66 -4.74
C ARG A 78 -17.75 4.82 -5.73
N ARG A 79 -16.71 5.67 -5.83
CA ARG A 79 -16.70 6.79 -6.79
C ARG A 79 -16.60 6.34 -8.25
N THR A 80 -15.89 5.26 -8.54
CA THR A 80 -15.63 4.80 -9.92
C THR A 80 -16.66 3.79 -10.42
N VAL A 81 -17.14 2.92 -9.54
CA VAL A 81 -17.98 1.75 -9.88
C VAL A 81 -19.41 1.91 -9.34
N GLY A 82 -19.60 2.64 -8.24
CA GLY A 82 -20.85 2.71 -7.49
C GLY A 82 -20.84 1.80 -6.25
N ASP A 83 -21.94 1.77 -5.50
CA ASP A 83 -22.03 1.03 -4.24
C ASP A 83 -21.98 -0.50 -4.45
N ASP A 84 -22.37 -0.99 -5.63
CA ASP A 84 -22.34 -2.42 -5.99
C ASP A 84 -20.95 -2.91 -6.43
N TYR A 85 -19.87 -2.20 -6.06
CA TYR A 85 -18.51 -2.49 -6.55
C TYR A 85 -18.04 -3.92 -6.24
N GLU A 86 -18.49 -4.52 -5.15
CA GLU A 86 -18.15 -5.89 -4.76
C GLU A 86 -18.73 -6.90 -5.74
N GLU A 87 -20.02 -6.78 -6.07
CA GLU A 87 -20.69 -7.65 -7.03
C GLU A 87 -20.05 -7.50 -8.42
N VAL A 88 -19.71 -6.27 -8.81
CA VAL A 88 -19.01 -5.98 -10.07
C VAL A 88 -17.62 -6.65 -10.12
N ALA A 89 -16.85 -6.58 -9.03
CA ALA A 89 -15.55 -7.24 -8.93
C ALA A 89 -15.68 -8.78 -8.99
N MET A 90 -16.67 -9.35 -8.30
CA MET A 90 -16.93 -10.79 -8.31
C MET A 90 -17.37 -11.28 -9.68
N ALA A 91 -18.29 -10.57 -10.35
CA ALA A 91 -18.73 -10.90 -11.71
C ALA A 91 -17.55 -10.91 -12.70
N TYR A 92 -16.62 -9.95 -12.58
CA TYR A 92 -15.41 -9.93 -13.40
C TYR A 92 -14.51 -11.15 -13.12
N ASN A 93 -14.27 -11.47 -11.85
CA ASN A 93 -13.44 -12.63 -11.49
C ASN A 93 -14.06 -13.98 -11.86
N ARG A 94 -15.39 -14.08 -11.91
CA ARG A 94 -16.11 -15.27 -12.42
C ARG A 94 -16.15 -15.35 -13.95
N GLY A 95 -15.64 -14.34 -14.66
CA GLY A 95 -15.72 -14.26 -16.13
C GLY A 95 -17.12 -13.97 -16.66
N GLU A 96 -18.03 -13.53 -15.79
CA GLU A 96 -19.40 -13.11 -16.15
C GLU A 96 -19.43 -11.68 -16.70
N ARG A 97 -18.34 -10.93 -16.47
CA ARG A 97 -18.13 -9.55 -16.91
C ARG A 97 -16.71 -9.38 -17.43
N ASP A 98 -16.55 -8.67 -18.54
CA ASP A 98 -15.24 -8.38 -19.15
C ASP A 98 -15.20 -6.93 -19.70
N ASP A 99 -15.54 -5.98 -18.83
CA ASP A 99 -15.44 -4.56 -19.16
C ASP A 99 -14.43 -3.84 -18.25
N LYS A 100 -14.06 -2.63 -18.66
CA LYS A 100 -13.09 -1.78 -17.97
C LYS A 100 -13.47 -1.51 -16.51
N ILE A 101 -14.76 -1.36 -16.22
CA ILE A 101 -15.27 -1.10 -14.87
C ILE A 101 -15.07 -2.34 -13.99
N GLY A 102 -15.42 -3.52 -14.50
CA GLY A 102 -15.17 -4.81 -13.86
C GLY A 102 -13.69 -5.04 -13.56
N ALA A 103 -12.82 -4.73 -14.53
CA ALA A 103 -11.37 -4.86 -14.34
C ALA A 103 -10.83 -3.94 -13.24
N LEU A 104 -11.28 -2.68 -13.19
CA LEU A 104 -10.91 -1.72 -12.13
C LEU A 104 -11.45 -2.14 -10.76
N ALA A 105 -12.70 -2.60 -10.72
CA ALA A 105 -13.34 -3.11 -9.52
C ALA A 105 -12.54 -4.30 -8.96
N ALA A 106 -12.26 -5.28 -9.80
CA ALA A 106 -11.47 -6.46 -9.43
C ALA A 106 -10.05 -6.09 -8.97
N TYR A 107 -9.38 -5.14 -9.62
CA TYR A 107 -8.04 -4.69 -9.24
C TYR A 107 -8.01 -4.10 -7.82
N TYR A 108 -8.90 -3.14 -7.53
CA TYR A 108 -8.92 -2.51 -6.22
C TYR A 108 -9.46 -3.45 -5.14
N PHE A 109 -10.47 -4.26 -5.46
CA PHE A 109 -11.03 -5.23 -4.53
C PHE A 109 -10.00 -6.31 -4.12
N GLU A 110 -9.27 -6.88 -5.08
CA GLU A 110 -8.15 -7.80 -4.79
C GLU A 110 -7.07 -7.11 -3.95
N GLY A 111 -6.75 -5.85 -4.27
CA GLY A 111 -5.79 -5.04 -3.52
C GLY A 111 -6.14 -4.86 -2.04
N VAL A 112 -7.40 -4.51 -1.75
CA VAL A 112 -7.91 -4.38 -0.37
C VAL A 112 -7.91 -5.72 0.33
N TRP A 113 -8.46 -6.74 -0.32
CA TRP A 113 -8.54 -8.09 0.26
C TRP A 113 -7.16 -8.60 0.66
N ARG A 114 -6.16 -8.49 -0.22
CA ARG A 114 -4.78 -8.90 0.06
C ARG A 114 -4.10 -8.02 1.12
N ALA A 115 -4.35 -6.71 1.13
CA ALA A 115 -3.83 -5.82 2.17
C ALA A 115 -4.36 -6.22 3.56
N GLN A 116 -5.65 -6.58 3.67
CA GLN A 116 -6.24 -7.11 4.90
C GLN A 116 -5.63 -8.45 5.31
N GLN A 117 -5.40 -9.36 4.36
CA GLN A 117 -4.73 -10.64 4.63
C GLN A 117 -3.30 -10.45 5.15
N GLN A 118 -2.62 -9.37 4.78
CA GLN A 118 -1.23 -9.13 5.18
C GLN A 118 -1.03 -8.98 6.71
N ALA A 119 -2.04 -8.55 7.47
CA ALA A 119 -1.94 -8.53 8.94
C ALA A 119 -1.83 -9.93 9.55
N THR A 120 -2.46 -10.92 8.91
CA THR A 120 -2.64 -12.27 9.44
C THR A 120 -1.75 -13.30 8.75
N ILE A 121 -1.30 -13.05 7.53
CA ILE A 121 -0.40 -13.92 6.76
C ILE A 121 1.06 -13.50 6.98
N THR A 122 1.86 -14.42 7.52
CA THR A 122 3.32 -14.31 7.57
C THR A 122 3.93 -14.48 6.17
N ASP A 123 5.06 -13.83 5.93
CA ASP A 123 5.86 -13.90 4.68
C ASP A 123 5.16 -13.32 3.44
N MET A 124 4.35 -12.28 3.64
CA MET A 124 3.80 -11.44 2.58
C MET A 124 4.23 -9.97 2.71
N LEU A 125 4.82 -9.42 1.64
CA LEU A 125 5.13 -8.01 1.50
C LEU A 125 4.06 -7.30 0.68
N TYR A 126 3.39 -6.30 1.26
CA TYR A 126 2.56 -5.35 0.51
C TYR A 126 3.40 -4.15 0.08
N ALA A 127 3.54 -3.95 -1.22
CA ALA A 127 4.49 -2.97 -1.78
C ALA A 127 3.90 -2.03 -2.85
N PRO A 128 2.96 -1.14 -2.48
CA PRO A 128 2.37 -0.21 -3.43
C PRO A 128 3.40 0.81 -3.94
N LEU A 129 3.29 1.11 -5.23
CA LEU A 129 4.08 2.11 -5.96
C LEU A 129 3.11 3.17 -6.50
N ILE A 130 3.34 4.42 -6.14
CA ILE A 130 2.55 5.58 -6.57
C ILE A 130 3.46 6.54 -7.30
N LEU A 131 3.10 6.90 -8.52
CA LEU A 131 3.89 7.78 -9.38
C LEU A 131 2.99 8.85 -9.98
N ARG A 132 3.37 10.11 -9.84
CA ARG A 132 2.71 11.27 -10.41
C ARG A 132 3.35 11.64 -11.76
N TYR A 133 2.49 12.00 -12.70
CA TYR A 133 2.79 12.50 -14.03
C TYR A 133 2.05 13.85 -14.23
N PRO A 134 2.33 14.61 -15.31
CA PRO A 134 1.80 15.96 -15.47
C PRO A 134 0.26 16.03 -15.47
N ASP A 135 -0.41 15.03 -16.02
CA ASP A 135 -1.88 14.99 -16.19
C ASP A 135 -2.56 13.80 -15.51
N SER A 136 -1.81 13.02 -14.74
CA SER A 136 -2.30 11.75 -14.18
C SER A 136 -1.37 11.23 -13.09
N PHE A 137 -1.79 10.20 -12.38
CA PHE A 137 -0.90 9.40 -11.54
C PHE A 137 -1.20 7.92 -11.72
N THR A 138 -0.25 7.06 -11.33
CA THR A 138 -0.44 5.61 -11.33
C THR A 138 -0.38 5.06 -9.91
N THR A 139 -1.18 4.04 -9.65
CA THR A 139 -1.10 3.21 -8.45
C THR A 139 -0.90 1.76 -8.87
N ASN A 140 0.30 1.24 -8.61
CA ASN A 140 0.66 -0.16 -8.84
C ASN A 140 0.70 -0.89 -7.49
N ILE A 141 -0.23 -1.80 -7.27
CA ILE A 141 -0.32 -2.62 -6.06
C ILE A 141 0.45 -3.90 -6.31
N ARG A 142 1.36 -4.23 -5.40
CA ARG A 142 2.18 -5.43 -5.50
C ARG A 142 2.17 -6.20 -4.20
N PHE A 143 2.19 -7.50 -4.36
CA PHE A 143 2.46 -8.45 -3.29
C PHE A 143 3.69 -9.24 -3.70
N ALA A 144 4.64 -9.35 -2.79
CA ALA A 144 5.87 -10.10 -2.97
C ALA A 144 6.02 -11.13 -1.86
N SER A 145 6.72 -12.23 -2.15
CA SER A 145 7.08 -13.22 -1.14
C SER A 145 8.07 -12.63 -0.14
N GLY A 146 8.02 -13.13 1.10
CA GLY A 146 8.88 -12.67 2.18
C GLY A 146 8.27 -11.50 2.93
N TYR A 147 9.05 -10.92 3.84
CA TYR A 147 8.53 -9.96 4.82
C TYR A 147 9.35 -8.69 4.97
N THR A 148 10.48 -8.57 4.26
CA THR A 148 11.44 -7.47 4.37
C THR A 148 12.10 -7.15 3.05
N THR A 149 12.53 -5.91 2.87
CA THR A 149 13.38 -5.45 1.77
C THR A 149 14.81 -5.21 2.26
N THR A 150 15.72 -4.90 1.33
CA THR A 150 17.11 -4.51 1.63
C THR A 150 17.22 -3.21 2.43
N LYS A 151 16.17 -2.38 2.47
CA LYS A 151 16.12 -1.09 3.18
C LYS A 151 15.07 -1.04 4.29
N SER A 152 14.39 -2.13 4.60
CA SER A 152 13.34 -2.10 5.62
C SER A 152 13.92 -1.89 7.01
N VAL A 153 13.29 -1.00 7.79
CA VAL A 153 13.39 -1.05 9.25
C VAL A 153 12.61 -2.27 9.74
N ARG A 154 13.15 -2.95 10.75
CA ARG A 154 12.54 -4.13 11.37
C ARG A 154 12.26 -3.84 12.83
N TYR A 155 11.15 -4.36 13.32
CA TYR A 155 10.74 -4.20 14.70
C TYR A 155 9.93 -5.41 15.15
N GLU A 156 10.03 -5.75 16.43
CA GLU A 156 9.45 -6.96 16.99
C GLU A 156 8.16 -6.65 17.76
N SER A 157 7.24 -7.61 17.78
CA SER A 157 6.03 -7.57 18.58
C SER A 157 6.05 -8.69 19.62
N PRO A 158 6.18 -8.37 20.92
CA PRO A 158 6.19 -9.37 21.97
C PRO A 158 4.93 -10.23 21.99
N ALA A 159 3.77 -9.62 21.71
CA ALA A 159 2.47 -10.29 21.64
C ALA A 159 2.38 -11.37 20.54
N HIS A 160 3.32 -11.38 19.59
CA HIS A 160 3.39 -12.34 18.50
C HIS A 160 4.55 -13.33 18.63
N CYS A 161 5.26 -13.33 19.76
CA CYS A 161 6.24 -14.35 20.07
C CYS A 161 5.52 -15.67 20.36
N SER A 162 5.86 -16.73 19.62
CA SER A 162 5.31 -18.07 19.84
C SER A 162 6.21 -18.95 20.71
N GLU A 163 7.35 -18.44 21.14
CA GLU A 163 8.31 -19.15 21.97
C GLU A 163 7.98 -18.94 23.45
N GLU A 164 8.02 -20.03 24.22
CA GLU A 164 7.97 -19.96 25.69
C GLU A 164 9.37 -19.59 26.20
N LEU A 165 9.53 -18.33 26.57
CA LEU A 165 10.76 -17.81 27.18
C LEU A 165 10.64 -17.91 28.71
N ASP A 166 11.76 -18.09 29.41
CA ASP A 166 11.77 -17.92 30.87
C ASP A 166 11.61 -16.43 31.25
N ASP A 167 11.41 -16.16 32.54
CA ASP A 167 11.07 -14.81 33.02
C ASP A 167 12.16 -13.77 32.69
N GLU A 168 13.44 -14.13 32.78
CA GLU A 168 14.59 -13.23 32.52
C GLU A 168 14.73 -12.93 31.02
N HIS A 169 14.58 -13.96 30.18
CA HIS A 169 14.61 -13.80 28.72
C HIS A 169 13.36 -13.06 28.22
N THR A 170 12.21 -13.22 28.89
CA THR A 170 10.97 -12.50 28.55
C THR A 170 11.10 -10.99 28.77
N GLU A 171 11.63 -10.58 29.92
CA GLU A 171 11.85 -9.16 30.24
C GLU A 171 12.83 -8.52 29.23
N THR A 172 13.96 -9.20 28.99
CA THR A 172 14.97 -8.74 28.02
C THR A 172 14.38 -8.60 26.61
N TYR A 173 13.68 -9.62 26.13
CA TYR A 173 13.05 -9.61 24.80
C TYR A 173 11.99 -8.51 24.68
N TYR A 174 11.22 -8.26 25.74
CA TYR A 174 10.26 -7.17 25.77
C TYR A 174 10.94 -5.80 25.65
N GLU A 175 12.01 -5.56 26.40
CA GLU A 175 12.78 -4.30 26.35
C GLU A 175 13.43 -4.08 24.97
N GLU A 176 14.04 -5.12 24.40
CA GLU A 176 14.62 -5.06 23.04
C GLU A 176 13.55 -4.81 21.97
N SER A 177 12.37 -5.42 22.12
CA SER A 177 11.24 -5.18 21.24
C SER A 177 10.78 -3.72 21.30
N LEU A 178 10.59 -3.17 22.51
CA LEU A 178 10.23 -1.75 22.69
C LEU A 178 11.28 -0.81 22.09
N TYR A 179 12.57 -1.15 22.21
CA TYR A 179 13.64 -0.38 21.59
C TYR A 179 13.52 -0.39 20.06
N SER A 180 13.34 -1.56 19.45
CA SER A 180 13.18 -1.69 18.00
C SER A 180 11.91 -0.98 17.48
N GLN A 181 10.82 -1.00 18.26
CA GLN A 181 9.57 -0.30 17.93
C GLN A 181 9.75 1.21 17.94
N LYS A 182 10.51 1.77 18.90
CA LYS A 182 10.85 3.21 18.92
C LYS A 182 11.70 3.60 17.72
N GLN A 183 12.70 2.79 17.35
CA GLN A 183 13.50 3.04 16.14
C GLN A 183 12.64 3.02 14.87
N ALA A 184 11.69 2.07 14.78
CA ALA A 184 10.73 2.04 13.69
C ALA A 184 9.81 3.26 13.69
N ALA A 185 9.31 3.68 14.86
CA ALA A 185 8.50 4.89 14.99
C ALA A 185 9.23 6.12 14.44
N ASP A 186 10.49 6.32 14.82
CA ASP A 186 11.30 7.43 14.31
C ASP A 186 11.46 7.37 12.79
N TYR A 187 11.78 6.19 12.24
CA TYR A 187 11.84 5.98 10.79
C TYR A 187 10.50 6.27 10.09
N LEU A 188 9.36 5.84 10.66
CA LEU A 188 8.04 6.08 10.09
C LEU A 188 7.71 7.58 10.05
N ARG A 189 8.05 8.32 11.11
CA ARG A 189 7.84 9.77 11.21
C ARG A 189 8.70 10.52 10.21
N GLU A 190 9.99 10.19 10.11
CA GLU A 190 10.90 10.79 9.13
C GLU A 190 10.48 10.48 7.69
N SER A 191 10.12 9.23 7.40
CA SER A 191 9.71 8.82 6.05
C SER A 191 8.35 9.38 5.62
N ALA A 192 7.51 9.87 6.54
CA ALA A 192 6.29 10.61 6.18
C ALA A 192 6.60 11.94 5.48
N ALA A 193 7.75 12.59 5.79
CA ALA A 193 8.19 13.81 5.13
C ALA A 193 8.43 13.59 3.62
N ILE A 194 8.94 12.42 3.23
CA ILE A 194 9.15 12.06 1.83
C ILE A 194 7.83 12.18 1.04
N ILE A 195 6.71 11.74 1.60
CA ILE A 195 5.41 11.83 0.92
C ILE A 195 5.00 13.30 0.71
N ARG A 196 5.25 14.16 1.69
CA ARG A 196 4.92 15.59 1.60
C ARG A 196 5.75 16.31 0.54
N GLU A 197 7.01 15.93 0.43
CA GLU A 197 7.94 16.50 -0.56
C GLU A 197 7.63 16.00 -1.98
N GLU A 198 7.32 14.72 -2.17
CA GLU A 198 7.03 14.13 -3.48
C GLU A 198 5.63 14.51 -4.02
N PHE A 199 4.72 14.93 -3.14
CA PHE A 199 3.36 15.31 -3.51
C PHE A 199 2.97 16.65 -2.87
N PRO A 200 3.66 17.75 -3.24
CA PRO A 200 3.48 19.06 -2.60
C PRO A 200 2.12 19.68 -2.97
N ASP A 201 1.72 20.69 -2.21
CA ASP A 201 0.43 21.38 -2.41
C ASP A 201 0.38 22.05 -3.80
N PRO A 202 -0.59 21.70 -4.66
CA PRO A 202 -0.75 22.33 -5.97
C PRO A 202 -1.11 23.82 -5.92
N ASP A 203 -1.55 24.33 -4.77
CA ASP A 203 -1.83 25.74 -4.55
C ASP A 203 -0.61 26.58 -4.18
N GLU A 204 0.39 25.96 -3.58
CA GLU A 204 1.61 26.64 -3.13
C GLU A 204 2.81 26.39 -4.04
N THR A 205 2.77 25.30 -4.83
CA THR A 205 3.91 24.85 -5.64
C THR A 205 3.63 25.01 -7.14
N SER A 206 4.63 25.47 -7.90
CA SER A 206 4.48 25.66 -9.34
C SER A 206 4.28 24.33 -10.07
N PHE A 207 3.66 24.37 -11.26
CA PHE A 207 3.38 23.13 -12.01
C PHE A 207 4.67 22.41 -12.41
N GLU A 208 5.67 23.18 -12.85
CA GLU A 208 6.96 22.65 -13.27
C GLU A 208 7.69 21.90 -12.15
N GLU A 209 7.53 22.32 -10.90
CA GLU A 209 8.13 21.67 -9.73
C GLU A 209 7.34 20.43 -9.28
N ARG A 210 6.00 20.48 -9.33
CA ARG A 210 5.15 19.40 -8.80
C ARG A 210 4.70 18.35 -9.83
N LYS A 211 4.94 18.55 -11.12
CA LYS A 211 4.38 17.70 -12.20
C LYS A 211 4.87 16.24 -12.16
N TYR A 212 5.97 15.98 -11.46
CA TYR A 212 6.50 14.63 -11.22
C TYR A 212 6.73 14.42 -9.73
N GLY A 213 6.61 13.16 -9.31
CA GLY A 213 6.89 12.74 -7.94
C GLY A 213 6.53 11.27 -7.78
N GLY A 214 7.12 10.59 -6.81
CA GLY A 214 6.84 9.18 -6.66
C GLY A 214 7.39 8.54 -5.40
N ILE A 215 6.65 7.54 -4.93
CA ILE A 215 7.04 6.74 -3.77
C ILE A 215 6.80 5.26 -4.03
N VAL A 216 7.66 4.44 -3.45
CA VAL A 216 7.37 3.03 -3.18
C VAL A 216 7.36 2.83 -1.68
N SER A 217 6.43 2.05 -1.18
CA SER A 217 6.49 1.54 0.18
C SER A 217 6.52 0.02 0.17
N ALA A 218 6.98 -0.57 1.27
CA ALA A 218 6.85 -2.00 1.52
C ALA A 218 6.59 -2.22 3.00
N ASN A 219 5.57 -3.00 3.33
CA ASN A 219 5.31 -3.45 4.68
C ASN A 219 5.29 -4.97 4.67
N GLY A 220 5.67 -5.63 5.75
CA GLY A 220 5.61 -7.09 5.85
C GLY A 220 5.72 -7.59 7.27
N ARG A 221 5.47 -8.89 7.45
CA ARG A 221 5.52 -9.57 8.73
C ARG A 221 6.03 -11.00 8.58
N ARG A 222 6.86 -11.46 9.52
CA ARG A 222 7.21 -12.87 9.73
C ARG A 222 7.27 -13.19 11.21
N GLY A 223 6.33 -14.02 11.68
CA GLY A 223 6.21 -14.34 13.10
C GLY A 223 5.95 -13.08 13.93
N SER A 224 6.86 -12.80 14.87
CA SER A 224 6.89 -11.58 15.70
C SER A 224 7.50 -10.36 15.01
N VAL A 225 8.22 -10.55 13.89
CA VAL A 225 8.99 -9.49 13.24
C VAL A 225 8.16 -8.80 12.18
N PHE A 226 8.01 -7.49 12.31
CA PHE A 226 7.39 -6.61 11.33
C PHE A 226 8.48 -5.82 10.59
N SER A 227 8.15 -5.38 9.38
CA SER A 227 9.04 -4.49 8.62
C SER A 227 8.28 -3.38 7.91
N ALA A 228 8.97 -2.27 7.72
CA ALA A 228 8.46 -1.12 6.97
C ALA A 228 9.57 -0.47 6.14
N MET A 229 9.22 0.00 4.95
CA MET A 229 10.09 0.76 4.05
C MET A 229 9.26 1.79 3.29
N LEU A 230 9.85 2.95 3.02
CA LEU A 230 9.36 3.93 2.08
C LEU A 230 10.53 4.66 1.44
N GLU A 231 10.52 4.76 0.11
CA GLU A 231 11.58 5.35 -0.69
C GLU A 231 11.00 6.20 -1.82
N ARG A 232 11.74 7.24 -2.22
CA ARG A 232 11.44 8.07 -3.40
C ARG A 232 11.63 7.26 -4.68
N VAL A 233 10.81 7.56 -5.68
CA VAL A 233 10.91 6.96 -7.01
C VAL A 233 10.65 8.01 -8.06
N GLU A 234 11.65 8.24 -8.92
CA GLU A 234 11.50 9.13 -10.07
C GLU A 234 10.68 8.46 -11.18
N PRO A 235 9.55 9.08 -11.59
CA PRO A 235 8.77 8.62 -12.73
C PRO A 235 9.50 8.89 -14.06
N ASP A 236 9.34 7.99 -15.01
CA ASP A 236 9.77 8.16 -16.41
C ASP A 236 8.87 9.19 -17.11
N PRO A 237 9.40 10.36 -17.49
CA PRO A 237 8.61 11.42 -18.10
C PRO A 237 8.00 11.02 -19.45
N ASP A 238 8.59 10.04 -20.14
CA ASP A 238 8.16 9.60 -21.46
C ASP A 238 7.18 8.42 -21.41
N ARG A 239 6.75 8.01 -20.21
CA ARG A 239 5.87 6.84 -20.03
C ARG A 239 4.53 6.97 -20.75
N PHE A 240 3.97 8.18 -20.79
CA PHE A 240 2.65 8.43 -21.37
C PHE A 240 2.71 9.58 -22.37
N ALA A 241 2.47 9.26 -23.64
CA ALA A 241 2.35 10.26 -24.71
C ALA A 241 0.94 10.84 -24.83
N GLU A 242 -0.08 10.10 -24.37
CA GLU A 242 -1.48 10.47 -24.48
C GLU A 242 -2.08 10.75 -23.11
N SER A 243 -2.97 11.75 -23.05
CA SER A 243 -3.77 12.03 -21.87
C SER A 243 -4.91 11.03 -21.72
N ILE A 244 -5.44 10.94 -20.50
CA ILE A 244 -6.61 10.10 -20.20
C ILE A 244 -7.71 10.95 -19.57
N SER A 245 -8.96 10.61 -19.86
CA SER A 245 -10.14 11.25 -19.27
C SER A 245 -10.75 10.44 -18.12
N GLU A 246 -10.38 9.16 -18.01
CA GLU A 246 -10.99 8.22 -17.05
C GLU A 246 -9.94 7.28 -16.46
N PRO A 247 -10.12 6.83 -15.20
CA PRO A 247 -9.30 5.79 -14.60
C PRO A 247 -9.20 4.58 -15.54
N THR A 248 -7.99 4.07 -15.77
CA THR A 248 -7.75 2.99 -16.73
C THR A 248 -6.67 2.05 -16.23
N LEU A 249 -6.87 0.75 -16.45
CA LEU A 249 -5.84 -0.25 -16.18
C LEU A 249 -4.77 -0.21 -17.28
N VAL A 250 -3.51 -0.06 -16.88
CA VAL A 250 -2.35 -0.01 -17.77
C VAL A 250 -1.32 -1.05 -17.34
N GLU A 251 -0.35 -1.34 -18.19
CA GLU A 251 0.81 -2.14 -17.77
C GLU A 251 1.65 -1.38 -16.73
N ALA A 252 2.25 -2.14 -15.81
CA ALA A 252 3.20 -1.61 -14.86
C ALA A 252 4.41 -1.01 -15.58
N GLY A 253 4.87 0.14 -15.10
CA GLY A 253 5.94 0.91 -15.73
C GLY A 253 7.33 0.34 -15.48
N PRO A 254 8.36 0.91 -16.12
CA PRO A 254 9.75 0.53 -15.88
C PRO A 254 10.17 0.69 -14.41
N GLU A 255 9.56 1.64 -13.67
CA GLU A 255 9.75 1.84 -12.24
C GLU A 255 9.35 0.62 -11.41
N ALA A 256 8.30 -0.10 -11.81
CA ALA A 256 7.87 -1.30 -11.11
C ALA A 256 8.96 -2.36 -11.14
N ARG A 257 9.51 -2.63 -12.34
CA ARG A 257 10.63 -3.59 -12.51
C ARG A 257 11.91 -3.12 -11.82
N ARG A 258 12.21 -1.82 -11.88
CA ARG A 258 13.39 -1.24 -11.23
C ARG A 258 13.29 -1.39 -9.71
N THR A 259 12.19 -0.96 -9.11
CA THR A 259 11.98 -1.09 -7.66
C THR A 259 11.88 -2.55 -7.21
N GLU A 260 11.31 -3.44 -8.03
CA GLU A 260 11.31 -4.88 -7.76
C GLU A 260 12.73 -5.43 -7.62
N ARG A 261 13.62 -5.14 -8.57
CA ARG A 261 15.02 -5.57 -8.51
C ARG A 261 15.79 -4.91 -7.36
N THR A 262 15.62 -3.60 -7.18
CA THR A 262 16.36 -2.84 -6.16
C THR A 262 16.02 -3.28 -4.74
N PHE A 263 14.74 -3.57 -4.49
CA PHE A 263 14.24 -3.90 -3.15
C PHE A 263 13.93 -5.38 -2.95
N ARG A 264 14.24 -6.23 -3.95
CA ARG A 264 13.97 -7.67 -3.98
C ARG A 264 12.50 -7.99 -3.72
N LEU A 265 11.60 -7.24 -4.36
CA LEU A 265 10.15 -7.46 -4.28
C LEU A 265 9.72 -8.55 -5.27
N GLU A 266 10.53 -9.61 -5.42
CA GLU A 266 10.29 -10.66 -6.38
C GLU A 266 8.91 -11.26 -6.11
N SER A 267 8.05 -11.14 -7.12
CA SER A 267 6.67 -11.57 -7.04
C SER A 267 6.62 -13.09 -7.24
N GLU A 268 6.57 -13.86 -6.15
CA GLU A 268 5.98 -15.19 -6.28
C GLU A 268 4.49 -15.02 -6.53
N VAL A 269 4.01 -15.59 -7.63
CA VAL A 269 2.59 -15.81 -7.84
C VAL A 269 2.17 -16.81 -6.76
N ILE A 270 1.70 -16.31 -5.61
CA ILE A 270 1.10 -17.15 -4.57
C ILE A 270 -0.21 -17.69 -5.17
N HIS A 271 -0.14 -18.93 -5.64
CA HIS A 271 -1.26 -19.71 -6.17
C HIS A 271 -2.24 -20.11 -5.08
#